data_AF-A0A7J7WJZ6-F1
#
_entry.id   AF-A0A7J7WJZ6-F1
#
_cell.length_a   1.000
_cell.length_b   1.000
_cell.length_c   1.000
_cell.angle_alpha   90.00
_cell.angle_beta   90.00
_cell.angle_gamma   90.00
#
_symmetry.space_group_name_H-M   'P 1'
#
loop_
_entity.id
_entity.type
_entity.pdbx_description
1 polymer ?
#
loop_
_entity_poly.entity_id
_entity_poly.type
_entity_poly.pdbx_seq_one_letter_code
_entity_poly.pdbx_strand_id
1 'polypeptide(L)'
;MDVEAGRNGTARRPRSADGDLELSSRSNQDRKKMKKVNLIGPLALFRYSDWQDKLFMSLGTIMAIAHGAGLPLMMIVFGEMTDRFVVTAGNFSFPVNFSLSMLNPGRILEEEMTRYAYYYSGLGGAVLVAAYIQVSFWTLAAGRQIRKIRKEFFHAVLRQEIGWFDINDTTELNTRLTECDLF
;
A
#
# COMPACT_ATOMS: atom_id res chain seq x y z
N MET A 1 -11.73 -49.64 75.51
CA MET A 1 -13.03 -49.73 74.83
C MET A 1 -13.14 -48.55 73.86
N ASP A 2 -12.26 -48.52 72.85
CA ASP A 2 -12.54 -48.80 71.42
C ASP A 2 -13.91 -48.32 70.89
N VAL A 3 -14.12 -47.80 69.67
CA VAL A 3 -13.53 -48.11 68.34
C VAL A 3 -13.97 -47.00 67.32
N GLU A 4 -13.09 -46.64 66.34
CA GLU A 4 -13.32 -46.13 64.94
C GLU A 4 -14.31 -44.98 64.61
N ALA A 5 -14.28 -44.27 63.47
CA ALA A 5 -13.33 -44.00 62.39
C ALA A 5 -13.95 -42.92 61.47
N GLY A 6 -13.10 -42.08 60.86
CA GLY A 6 -13.22 -41.64 59.46
C GLY A 6 -14.31 -40.63 59.04
N ARG A 7 -13.88 -39.45 58.55
CA ARG A 7 -13.95 -39.09 57.11
C ARG A 7 -13.52 -37.65 56.82
N ASN A 8 -12.72 -37.53 55.75
CA ASN A 8 -12.26 -36.33 55.07
C ASN A 8 -13.39 -35.48 54.45
N GLY A 9 -13.15 -34.17 54.30
CA GLY A 9 -13.92 -33.30 53.40
C GLY A 9 -13.44 -31.84 53.41
N THR A 10 -12.61 -31.48 52.43
CA THR A 10 -12.13 -30.13 52.15
C THR A 10 -13.27 -29.18 51.76
N ALA A 11 -13.46 -28.11 52.54
CA ALA A 11 -14.40 -27.03 52.21
C ALA A 11 -13.77 -26.11 51.14
N ARG A 12 -14.18 -26.32 49.88
CA ARG A 12 -13.88 -25.48 48.73
C ARG A 12 -14.63 -24.15 48.91
N ARG A 13 -13.91 -23.04 49.14
CA ARG A 13 -14.50 -21.68 49.16
C ARG A 13 -15.23 -21.44 47.82
N PRO A 14 -16.47 -20.91 47.82
CA PRO A 14 -17.13 -20.57 46.58
C PRO A 14 -16.40 -19.38 45.93
N ARG A 15 -15.98 -19.58 44.67
CA ARG A 15 -15.42 -18.54 43.80
C ARG A 15 -16.51 -17.47 43.62
N SER A 16 -16.15 -16.22 43.92
CA SER A 16 -17.04 -15.05 43.86
C SER A 16 -17.61 -14.88 42.46
N ALA A 17 -18.90 -15.19 42.29
CA ALA A 17 -19.64 -14.98 41.04
C ALA A 17 -19.84 -13.48 40.72
N ASP A 18 -19.69 -12.61 41.72
CA ASP A 18 -19.81 -11.15 41.56
C ASP A 18 -18.63 -10.55 40.79
N GLY A 19 -17.41 -11.05 41.00
CA GLY A 19 -16.22 -10.60 40.26
C GLY A 19 -16.25 -11.00 38.78
N ASP A 20 -16.85 -12.14 38.46
CA ASP A 20 -16.95 -12.64 37.09
C ASP A 20 -18.05 -11.90 36.29
N LEU A 21 -19.12 -11.47 36.98
CA LEU A 21 -20.18 -10.62 36.42
C LEU A 21 -19.71 -9.18 36.16
N GLU A 22 -18.91 -8.59 37.06
CA GLU A 22 -18.29 -7.28 36.84
C GLU A 22 -17.22 -7.29 35.74
N LEU A 23 -16.43 -8.36 35.63
CA LEU A 23 -15.45 -8.52 34.55
C LEU A 23 -16.14 -8.72 33.19
N SER A 24 -17.25 -9.48 33.18
CA SER A 24 -18.09 -9.68 32.01
C SER A 24 -18.82 -8.39 31.61
N SER A 25 -19.31 -7.61 32.56
CA SER A 25 -19.98 -6.33 32.28
C SER A 25 -19.00 -5.28 31.74
N ARG A 26 -17.79 -5.17 32.31
CA ARG A 26 -16.69 -4.34 31.77
C ARG A 26 -16.27 -4.78 30.37
N SER A 27 -16.05 -6.09 30.15
CA SER A 27 -15.70 -6.63 28.83
C SER A 27 -16.78 -6.37 27.78
N ASN A 28 -18.06 -6.39 28.16
CA ASN A 28 -19.18 -6.15 27.26
C ASN A 28 -19.40 -4.64 27.00
N GLN A 29 -19.08 -3.79 27.99
CA GLN A 29 -19.10 -2.33 27.85
C GLN A 29 -17.92 -1.81 27.01
N ASP A 30 -16.74 -2.41 27.14
CA ASP A 30 -15.56 -2.13 26.29
C ASP A 30 -15.78 -2.64 24.86
N ARG A 31 -16.44 -3.79 24.68
CA ARG A 31 -16.85 -4.28 23.34
C ARG A 31 -17.96 -3.45 22.69
N LYS A 32 -18.91 -2.91 23.47
CA LYS A 32 -19.90 -1.93 22.96
C LYS A 32 -19.29 -0.58 22.60
N LYS A 33 -18.16 -0.21 23.25
CA LYS A 33 -17.36 1.00 22.95
C LYS A 33 -16.42 0.84 21.76
N MET A 34 -16.37 -0.31 21.08
CA MET A 34 -15.97 -0.34 19.68
C MET A 34 -17.08 0.33 18.86
N LYS A 35 -17.11 1.68 18.92
CA LYS A 35 -17.92 2.54 18.06
C LYS A 35 -17.89 1.93 16.67
N LYS A 36 -19.06 1.65 16.09
CA LYS A 36 -19.22 1.56 14.64
C LYS A 36 -18.48 2.76 14.07
N VAL A 37 -17.25 2.54 13.59
CA VAL A 37 -16.57 3.55 12.79
C VAL A 37 -17.44 3.59 11.56
N ASN A 38 -18.28 4.62 11.45
CA ASN A 38 -19.03 4.83 10.24
C ASN A 38 -17.96 5.03 9.17
N LEU A 39 -17.70 3.98 8.38
CA LEU A 39 -16.76 4.03 7.27
C LEU A 39 -17.27 5.13 6.35
N ILE A 40 -16.56 6.25 6.37
CA ILE A 40 -16.80 7.34 5.45
C ILE A 40 -16.50 6.77 4.07
N GLY A 41 -17.43 6.91 3.13
CA GLY A 41 -17.21 6.45 1.77
C GLY A 41 -15.93 7.08 1.20
N PRO A 42 -15.13 6.36 0.40
CA PRO A 42 -13.84 6.85 -0.10
C PRO A 42 -13.97 8.18 -0.87
N LEU A 43 -15.14 8.44 -1.46
CA LEU A 43 -15.44 9.70 -2.15
C LEU A 43 -15.66 10.89 -1.19
N ALA A 44 -16.18 10.65 0.02
CA ALA A 44 -16.35 11.68 1.03
C ALA A 44 -15.02 12.10 1.68
N LEU A 45 -13.97 11.27 1.57
CA LEU A 45 -12.60 11.63 1.95
C LEU A 45 -12.03 12.74 1.04
N PHE A 46 -12.34 12.71 -0.26
CA PHE A 46 -11.89 13.72 -1.22
C PHE A 46 -12.75 15.00 -1.22
N ARG A 47 -13.70 15.15 -0.31
CA ARG A 47 -14.60 16.33 -0.24
C ARG A 47 -13.85 17.65 -0.04
N TYR A 48 -12.69 17.61 0.60
CA TYR A 48 -11.82 18.78 0.85
C TYR A 48 -10.75 19.04 -0.23
N SER A 49 -10.81 18.30 -1.35
CA SER A 49 -9.85 18.37 -2.46
C SER A 49 -10.15 19.57 -3.37
N ASP A 50 -9.20 20.51 -3.50
CA ASP A 50 -9.34 21.65 -4.43
C ASP A 50 -9.25 21.17 -5.89
N TRP A 51 -9.64 22.03 -6.83
CA TRP A 51 -9.50 21.76 -8.25
C TRP A 51 -8.04 21.41 -8.66
N GLN A 52 -7.05 22.06 -8.04
CA GLN A 52 -5.63 21.74 -8.25
C GLN A 52 -5.26 20.35 -7.74
N ASP A 53 -5.81 19.92 -6.60
CA ASP A 53 -5.54 18.60 -6.03
C ASP A 53 -6.11 17.49 -6.94
N LYS A 54 -7.30 17.72 -7.51
CA LYS A 54 -7.92 16.82 -8.50
C LYS A 54 -7.10 16.69 -9.78
N LEU A 55 -6.50 17.78 -10.26
CA LEU A 55 -5.60 17.75 -11.41
C LEU A 55 -4.36 16.90 -11.12
N PHE A 56 -3.67 17.12 -10.00
CA PHE A 56 -2.50 16.32 -9.62
C PHE A 56 -2.84 14.83 -9.48
N MET A 57 -3.99 14.50 -8.88
CA MET A 57 -4.44 13.12 -8.77
C MET A 57 -4.71 12.50 -10.15
N SER A 58 -5.39 13.21 -11.05
CA SER A 58 -5.66 12.70 -12.40
C SER A 58 -4.39 12.49 -13.24
N LEU A 59 -3.42 13.41 -13.13
CA LEU A 59 -2.16 13.30 -13.85
C LEU A 59 -1.30 12.18 -13.27
N GLY A 60 -1.29 12.04 -11.94
CA GLY A 60 -0.62 10.94 -11.25
C GLY A 60 -1.20 9.56 -11.59
N THR A 61 -2.52 9.43 -11.77
CA THR A 61 -3.12 8.15 -12.18
C THR A 61 -2.80 7.77 -13.62
N ILE A 62 -2.78 8.73 -14.55
CA ILE A 62 -2.36 8.47 -15.94
C ILE A 62 -0.90 7.98 -15.96
N MET A 63 -0.01 8.63 -15.22
CA MET A 63 1.39 8.21 -15.11
C MET A 63 1.54 6.86 -14.39
N ALA A 64 0.68 6.55 -13.41
CA ALA A 64 0.67 5.24 -12.76
C ALA A 64 0.31 4.10 -13.72
N ILE A 65 -0.66 4.33 -14.62
CA ILE A 65 -1.02 3.36 -15.66
C ILE A 65 0.16 3.14 -16.60
N ALA A 66 0.79 4.23 -17.06
CA ALA A 66 1.96 4.16 -17.94
C ALA A 66 3.14 3.43 -17.27
N HIS A 67 3.42 3.76 -16.01
CA HIS A 67 4.47 3.11 -15.23
C HIS A 67 4.19 1.61 -15.00
N GLY A 68 2.93 1.25 -14.68
CA GLY A 68 2.52 -0.15 -14.50
C GLY A 68 2.65 -0.99 -15.77
N ALA A 69 2.47 -0.40 -16.95
CA ALA A 69 2.69 -1.06 -18.24
C ALA A 69 4.19 -1.26 -18.58
N GLY A 70 5.11 -0.69 -17.81
CA GLY A 70 6.56 -0.81 -18.07
C GLY A 70 7.06 -2.25 -18.02
N LEU A 71 6.62 -3.05 -17.03
CA LEU A 71 7.03 -4.46 -16.89
C LEU A 71 6.62 -5.36 -18.07
N PRO A 72 5.34 -5.38 -18.50
CA PRO A 72 4.94 -6.18 -19.66
C PRO A 72 5.59 -5.69 -20.96
N LEU A 73 5.79 -4.37 -21.12
CA LEU A 73 6.45 -3.83 -22.31
C LEU A 73 7.93 -4.25 -22.39
N MET A 74 8.65 -4.25 -21.26
CA MET A 74 9.99 -4.84 -21.17
C MET A 74 10.02 -6.32 -21.56
N MET A 75 9.00 -7.08 -21.16
CA MET A 75 8.88 -8.50 -21.48
C MET A 75 8.71 -8.75 -22.98
N ILE A 76 7.93 -7.91 -23.68
CA ILE A 76 7.73 -8.03 -25.13
C ILE A 76 9.04 -7.78 -25.88
N VAL A 77 9.77 -6.71 -25.53
CA VAL A 77 11.07 -6.40 -26.15
C VAL A 77 12.08 -7.54 -25.90
N PHE A 78 12.05 -8.14 -24.71
CA PHE A 78 12.89 -9.29 -24.39
C PHE A 78 12.57 -10.51 -25.26
N GLY A 79 11.28 -10.77 -25.50
CA GLY A 79 10.80 -11.83 -26.37
C GLY A 79 11.30 -11.65 -27.80
N GLU A 80 11.12 -10.46 -28.37
CA GLU A 80 11.59 -10.16 -29.73
C GLU A 80 13.11 -10.30 -29.87
N MET A 81 13.87 -9.80 -28.88
CA MET A 81 15.33 -9.96 -28.84
C MET A 81 15.71 -11.44 -28.84
N THR A 82 15.05 -12.26 -28.03
CA THR A 82 15.29 -13.71 -27.95
C THR A 82 14.99 -14.42 -29.27
N ASP A 83 13.89 -14.08 -29.94
CA ASP A 83 13.52 -14.65 -31.24
C ASP A 83 14.59 -14.38 -32.30
N ARG A 84 15.20 -13.17 -32.32
CA ARG A 84 16.30 -12.84 -33.26
C ARG A 84 17.56 -13.66 -33.01
N PHE A 85 17.89 -13.94 -31.76
CA PHE A 85 19.00 -14.84 -31.43
C PHE A 85 18.74 -16.26 -31.90
N VAL A 86 17.55 -16.79 -31.67
CA VAL A 86 17.19 -18.16 -32.06
C VAL A 86 17.24 -18.33 -33.58
N VAL A 87 16.69 -17.37 -34.34
CA VAL A 87 16.75 -17.40 -35.81
C VAL A 87 18.19 -17.36 -36.32
N THR A 88 19.03 -16.50 -35.74
CA THR A 88 20.43 -16.39 -36.19
C THR A 88 21.23 -17.64 -35.83
N ALA A 89 21.04 -18.21 -34.63
CA ALA A 89 21.68 -19.45 -34.22
C ALA A 89 21.20 -20.67 -35.03
N GLY A 90 19.92 -20.74 -35.40
CA GLY A 90 19.36 -21.78 -36.25
C GLY A 90 19.95 -21.78 -37.66
N ASN A 91 20.16 -20.60 -38.26
CA ASN A 91 20.79 -20.45 -39.57
C ASN A 91 22.28 -20.84 -39.58
N PHE A 92 22.97 -20.79 -38.42
CA PHE A 92 24.34 -21.27 -38.28
C PHE A 92 24.47 -22.80 -38.27
N SER A 93 23.38 -23.53 -37.99
CA SER A 93 23.42 -24.98 -37.82
C SER A 93 23.26 -25.77 -39.13
N PHE A 94 22.88 -25.12 -40.25
CA PHE A 94 22.73 -25.77 -41.57
C PHE A 94 23.29 -24.90 -42.72
N PRO A 95 24.53 -25.10 -43.18
CA PRO A 95 25.05 -24.39 -44.34
C PRO A 95 24.76 -25.18 -45.62
N VAL A 96 23.74 -24.78 -46.39
CA VAL A 96 23.53 -25.31 -47.75
C VAL A 96 23.48 -24.25 -48.85
N ASN A 97 23.45 -22.96 -48.52
CA ASN A 97 23.51 -21.89 -49.53
C ASN A 97 24.41 -20.75 -49.07
N PHE A 98 25.63 -20.70 -49.59
CA PHE A 98 26.59 -19.62 -49.38
C PHE A 98 26.18 -18.40 -50.21
N SER A 99 25.31 -17.56 -49.64
CA SER A 99 25.03 -16.22 -50.18
C SER A 99 25.90 -15.19 -49.46
N LEU A 100 26.33 -14.13 -50.16
CA LEU A 100 27.24 -13.07 -49.67
C LEU A 100 26.74 -12.41 -48.35
N SER A 101 25.44 -12.49 -48.06
CA SER A 101 24.80 -12.07 -46.80
C SER A 101 25.19 -12.91 -45.58
N MET A 102 25.79 -14.09 -45.77
CA MET A 102 26.25 -15.02 -44.72
C MET A 102 27.71 -14.78 -44.30
N LEU A 103 28.42 -13.85 -44.92
CA LEU A 103 29.82 -13.55 -44.60
C LEU A 103 30.01 -12.71 -43.32
N ASN A 104 28.93 -12.14 -42.76
CA ASN A 104 29.03 -11.38 -41.52
C ASN A 104 27.76 -11.43 -40.65
N PRO A 105 27.27 -12.63 -40.28
CA PRO A 105 26.09 -12.78 -39.41
C PRO A 105 26.27 -12.07 -38.05
N GLY A 106 27.52 -11.92 -37.58
CA GLY A 106 27.84 -11.18 -36.36
C GLY A 106 27.49 -9.68 -36.45
N ARG A 107 27.75 -9.02 -37.59
CA ARG A 107 27.47 -7.59 -37.74
C ARG A 107 25.98 -7.25 -37.82
N ILE A 108 25.20 -8.10 -38.47
CA ILE A 108 23.74 -7.92 -38.55
C ILE A 108 23.10 -8.10 -37.17
N LEU A 109 23.56 -9.09 -36.39
CA LEU A 109 23.14 -9.26 -35.00
C LEU A 109 23.56 -8.07 -34.13
N GLU A 110 24.79 -7.58 -34.29
CA GLU A 110 25.33 -6.44 -33.52
C GLU A 110 24.51 -5.16 -33.76
N GLU A 111 24.14 -4.87 -35.00
CA GLU A 111 23.30 -3.72 -35.35
C GLU A 111 21.87 -3.83 -34.77
N GLU A 112 21.27 -5.02 -34.80
CA GLU A 112 19.94 -5.24 -34.21
C GLU A 112 19.98 -5.21 -32.67
N MET A 113 21.01 -5.79 -32.04
CA MET A 113 21.18 -5.77 -30.59
C MET A 113 21.41 -4.37 -30.05
N THR A 114 22.20 -3.55 -30.76
CA THR A 114 22.38 -2.13 -30.39
C THR A 114 21.07 -1.35 -30.50
N ARG A 115 20.23 -1.63 -31.52
CA ARG A 115 18.89 -1.06 -31.63
C ARG A 115 17.99 -1.43 -30.44
N TYR A 116 17.97 -2.69 -30.03
CA TYR A 116 17.23 -3.12 -28.84
C TYR A 116 17.76 -2.47 -27.55
N ALA A 117 19.08 -2.29 -27.42
CA ALA A 117 19.67 -1.57 -26.29
C ALA A 117 19.18 -0.12 -26.18
N TYR A 118 18.98 0.57 -27.30
CA TYR A 118 18.37 1.90 -27.31
C TYR A 118 16.90 1.87 -26.86
N TYR A 119 16.11 0.87 -27.28
CA TYR A 119 14.72 0.71 -26.83
C TYR A 119 14.64 0.46 -25.31
N TYR A 120 15.51 -0.40 -24.77
CA TYR A 120 15.62 -0.63 -23.32
C TYR A 120 15.99 0.63 -22.55
N SER A 121 16.98 1.38 -23.04
CA SER A 121 17.42 2.63 -22.42
C SER A 121 16.32 3.69 -22.41
N GLY A 122 15.61 3.82 -23.54
CA GLY A 122 14.48 4.75 -23.68
C GLY A 122 13.31 4.39 -22.76
N LEU A 123 12.96 3.11 -22.68
CA LEU A 123 11.88 2.65 -21.80
C LEU A 123 12.25 2.82 -20.32
N GLY A 124 13.49 2.49 -19.93
CA GLY A 124 13.97 2.71 -18.57
C GLY A 124 13.91 4.18 -18.17
N GLY A 125 14.33 5.09 -19.05
CA GLY A 125 14.19 6.53 -18.83
C GLY A 125 12.74 6.99 -18.71
N ALA A 126 11.85 6.49 -19.58
CA ALA A 126 10.42 6.83 -19.53
C ALA A 126 9.74 6.34 -18.25
N VAL A 127 10.02 5.10 -17.83
CA VAL A 127 9.53 4.50 -16.58
C VAL A 127 10.03 5.29 -15.38
N LEU A 128 11.30 5.69 -15.36
CA LEU A 128 11.87 6.50 -14.29
C LEU A 128 11.14 7.84 -14.12
N VAL A 129 10.93 8.56 -15.24
CA VAL A 129 10.23 9.84 -15.23
C VAL A 129 8.77 9.66 -14.83
N ALA A 130 8.08 8.66 -15.39
CA ALA A 130 6.69 8.36 -15.06
C ALA A 130 6.52 8.01 -13.57
N ALA A 131 7.40 7.18 -13.01
CA ALA A 131 7.40 6.81 -11.61
C ALA A 131 7.62 8.02 -10.70
N TYR A 132 8.59 8.88 -11.05
CA TYR A 132 8.85 10.10 -10.30
C TYR A 132 7.62 11.01 -10.28
N ILE A 133 7.05 11.32 -11.44
CA ILE A 133 5.87 12.18 -11.56
C ILE A 133 4.67 11.57 -10.82
N GLN A 134 4.44 10.27 -10.97
CA GLN A 134 3.39 9.55 -10.25
C GLN A 134 3.50 9.76 -8.73
N VAL A 135 4.67 9.45 -8.15
CA VAL A 135 4.88 9.52 -6.69
C VAL A 135 4.84 10.98 -6.21
N SER A 136 5.48 11.90 -6.92
CA SER A 136 5.51 13.32 -6.55
C SER A 136 4.11 13.95 -6.54
N PHE A 137 3.27 13.67 -7.54
CA PHE A 137 1.93 14.25 -7.57
C PHE A 137 0.98 13.65 -6.54
N TRP A 138 1.10 12.35 -6.26
CA TRP A 138 0.33 11.73 -5.19
C TRP A 138 0.73 12.25 -3.81
N THR A 139 2.03 12.39 -3.53
CA THR A 139 2.52 12.91 -2.24
C THR A 139 2.16 14.39 -2.05
N LEU A 140 2.27 15.22 -3.09
CA LEU A 140 1.86 16.63 -3.02
C LEU A 140 0.35 16.77 -2.80
N ALA A 141 -0.48 16.01 -3.52
CA ALA A 141 -1.93 16.04 -3.34
C ALA A 141 -2.34 15.55 -1.95
N ALA A 142 -1.73 14.47 -1.44
CA ALA A 142 -1.98 13.95 -0.11
C ALA A 142 -1.58 14.96 0.97
N GLY A 143 -0.39 15.57 0.88
CA GLY A 143 0.08 16.56 1.85
C GLY A 143 -0.83 17.80 1.93
N ARG A 144 -1.32 18.29 0.78
CA ARG A 144 -2.28 19.40 0.73
C ARG A 144 -3.61 19.04 1.41
N GLN A 145 -4.13 17.82 1.18
CA GLN A 145 -5.36 17.35 1.81
C GLN A 145 -5.20 17.17 3.33
N ILE A 146 -4.11 16.54 3.77
CA ILE A 146 -3.80 16.32 5.19
C ILE A 146 -3.72 17.67 5.93
N ARG A 147 -3.04 18.66 5.36
CA ARG A 147 -2.92 20.01 5.97
C ARG A 147 -4.29 20.67 6.21
N LYS A 148 -5.23 20.55 5.25
CA LYS A 148 -6.59 21.08 5.40
C LYS A 148 -7.37 20.33 6.46
N ILE A 149 -7.34 18.99 6.41
CA ILE A 149 -8.03 18.14 7.37
C ILE A 149 -7.57 18.47 8.80
N ARG A 150 -6.26 18.64 9.02
CA ARG A 150 -5.72 18.99 10.34
C ARG A 150 -6.19 20.37 10.82
N LYS A 151 -6.24 21.37 9.94
CA LYS A 151 -6.73 22.70 10.31
C LYS A 151 -8.19 22.65 10.75
N GLU A 152 -9.03 21.94 10.01
CA GLU A 152 -10.45 21.77 10.32
C GLU A 152 -10.68 20.90 11.57
N PHE A 153 -9.89 19.84 11.72
CA PHE A 153 -9.92 18.98 12.90
C PHE A 153 -9.55 19.74 14.17
N PHE A 154 -8.44 20.48 14.16
CA PHE A 154 -8.01 21.30 15.29
C PHE A 154 -9.04 22.39 15.62
N HIS A 155 -9.60 23.05 14.60
CA HIS A 155 -10.64 24.04 14.78
C HIS A 155 -11.91 23.43 15.42
N ALA A 156 -12.32 22.22 15.01
CA ALA A 156 -13.47 21.53 15.57
C ALA A 156 -13.24 21.10 17.02
N VAL A 157 -12.05 20.57 17.36
CA VAL A 157 -11.71 20.16 18.74
C VAL A 157 -11.72 21.34 19.70
N LEU A 158 -11.21 22.50 19.30
CA LEU A 158 -11.21 23.70 20.15
C LEU A 158 -12.62 24.26 20.44
N ARG A 159 -13.62 23.90 19.62
CA ARG A 159 -15.01 24.35 19.79
C ARG A 159 -15.86 23.41 20.63
N GLN A 160 -15.28 22.31 21.10
CA GLN A 160 -15.98 21.29 21.84
C GLN A 160 -16.17 21.70 23.31
N GLU A 161 -17.29 21.30 23.92
CA GLU A 161 -17.62 21.61 25.31
C GLU A 161 -16.75 20.84 26.32
N ILE A 162 -16.58 21.38 27.54
CA ILE A 162 -15.72 20.80 28.58
C ILE A 162 -16.15 19.37 28.97
N GLY A 163 -17.45 19.07 28.92
CA GLY A 163 -18.00 17.74 29.23
C GLY A 163 -17.60 16.66 28.22
N TRP A 164 -17.22 17.02 27.01
CA TRP A 164 -16.70 16.06 26.03
C TRP A 164 -15.25 15.65 26.34
N PHE A 165 -14.45 16.59 26.85
CA PHE A 165 -13.06 16.32 27.25
C PHE A 165 -12.97 15.41 28.49
N ASP A 166 -13.99 15.42 29.36
CA ASP A 166 -14.04 14.54 30.54
C ASP A 166 -14.32 13.07 30.18
N ILE A 167 -14.90 12.81 29.01
CA ILE A 167 -15.23 11.47 28.50
C ILE A 167 -14.13 10.93 27.58
N ASN A 168 -13.33 11.82 26.97
CA ASN A 168 -12.39 11.48 25.91
C ASN A 168 -10.96 11.80 26.36
N ASP A 169 -10.12 10.77 26.55
CA ASP A 169 -8.76 10.94 27.06
C ASP A 169 -7.93 11.91 26.21
N THR A 170 -7.41 12.97 26.83
CA THR A 170 -6.56 13.98 26.19
C THR A 170 -5.26 13.39 25.65
N THR A 171 -4.75 12.34 26.30
CA THR A 171 -3.58 11.60 25.83
C THR A 171 -3.88 10.90 24.52
N GLU A 172 -5.02 10.19 24.41
CA GLU A 172 -5.44 9.54 23.16
C GLU A 172 -5.59 10.56 22.03
N LEU A 173 -6.18 11.74 22.31
CA LEU A 173 -6.35 12.80 21.32
C LEU A 173 -5.02 13.35 20.79
N ASN A 174 -4.03 13.52 21.66
CA ASN A 174 -2.70 13.97 21.27
C ASN A 174 -1.98 12.91 20.43
N THR A 175 -2.07 11.63 20.81
CA THR A 175 -1.52 10.54 20.00
C THR A 175 -2.19 10.47 18.64
N ARG A 176 -3.52 10.61 18.56
CA ARG A 176 -4.27 10.62 17.28
C ARG A 176 -3.83 11.77 16.36
N LEU A 177 -3.51 12.93 16.93
CA LEU A 177 -3.09 14.10 16.17
C LEU A 177 -1.66 13.93 15.64
N THR A 178 -0.76 13.42 16.48
CA THR A 178 0.67 13.21 16.15
C THR A 178 0.94 11.95 15.32
N GLU A 179 0.14 10.89 15.43
CA GLU A 179 0.22 9.72 14.55
C GLU A 179 -0.18 10.07 13.11
N CYS A 180 -1.07 11.06 12.94
CA CYS A 180 -1.36 11.62 11.63
C CYS A 180 -0.21 12.49 11.09
N ASP A 181 0.77 12.88 11.91
CA ASP A 181 1.93 13.71 11.55
C ASP A 181 3.12 12.92 10.97
N LEU A 182 3.24 11.63 11.25
CA LEU A 182 4.48 10.88 11.01
C LEU A 182 4.62 10.23 9.61
N PHE A 183 3.86 10.67 8.61
CA PHE A 183 3.90 10.14 7.23
C PHE A 183 3.93 11.24 6.17
#